data_AF-A0A958IMH3-F1
#
_entry.id   AF-A0A958IMH3-F1
#
_cell.length_a   1.000
_cell.length_b   1.000
_cell.length_c   1.000
_cell.angle_alpha   90.00
_cell.angle_beta   90.00
_cell.angle_gamma   90.00
#
_symmetry.space_group_name_H-M   'P 1'
#
loop_
_entity.id
_entity.type
_entity.pdbx_description
1 polymer ?
#
loop_
_entity_poly.entity_id
_entity_poly.type
_entity_poly.pdbx_seq_one_letter_code
_entity_poly.pdbx_strand_id
1 'polypeptide(L)'
;MKKIKLLVSSRPKLRSEVILNLINSQFDMEVVGEVLDPLQLLNAVRITHVDGIIITPLKANGEPKICSILLQKQPHLKILTISSKSEAAYLYQSDVPKQRIEDPTQQSIVDTI
;
A
#
# COMPACT_ATOMS: atom_id res chain seq x y z
N MET A 1 19.05 -10.49 6.51
CA MET A 1 18.07 -9.51 7.04
C MET A 1 16.71 -9.86 6.46
N LYS A 2 15.63 -9.71 7.23
CA LYS A 2 14.27 -9.96 6.73
C LYS A 2 13.81 -8.72 5.95
N LYS A 3 13.43 -8.89 4.69
CA LYS A 3 12.88 -7.80 3.86
C LYS A 3 11.44 -7.50 4.26
N ILE A 4 11.05 -6.24 4.11
CA ILE A 4 9.67 -5.75 4.21
C ILE A 4 8.91 -6.25 2.99
N LYS A 5 7.89 -7.08 3.21
CA LYS A 5 7.07 -7.69 2.16
C LYS A 5 5.87 -6.83 1.83
N LEU A 6 5.72 -6.47 0.55
CA LEU A 6 4.67 -5.58 0.09
C LEU A 6 3.77 -6.24 -0.95
N LEU A 7 2.46 -5.98 -0.83
CA LEU A 7 1.50 -6.21 -1.92
C LEU A 7 1.12 -4.88 -2.57
N VAL A 8 0.97 -4.90 -3.89
CA VAL A 8 0.55 -3.72 -4.64
C VAL A 8 -0.82 -3.97 -5.29
N SER A 9 -1.73 -3.04 -5.08
CA SER A 9 -3.06 -3.02 -5.71
C SER A 9 -3.20 -1.71 -6.48
N SER A 10 -2.82 -1.69 -7.75
CA SER A 10 -2.66 -0.45 -8.53
C SER A 10 -3.38 -0.48 -9.89
N ARG A 11 -4.20 0.54 -10.23
CA ARG A 11 -4.87 0.69 -11.56
C ARG A 11 -4.79 2.11 -12.15
N PRO A 12 -4.11 2.39 -13.27
CA PRO A 12 -3.69 1.44 -14.29
C PRO A 12 -2.34 0.79 -13.97
N LYS A 13 -2.08 -0.38 -14.57
CA LYS A 13 -0.81 -1.12 -14.42
C LYS A 13 0.43 -0.26 -14.68
N LEU A 14 0.35 0.71 -15.58
CA LEU A 14 1.49 1.60 -15.86
C LEU A 14 1.98 2.38 -14.62
N ARG A 15 1.09 2.67 -13.67
CA ARG A 15 1.47 3.27 -12.37
C ARG A 15 2.00 2.25 -11.38
N SER A 16 1.62 0.97 -11.52
CA SER A 16 2.22 -0.09 -10.71
C SER A 16 3.70 -0.21 -11.05
N GLU A 17 4.10 -0.25 -12.33
CA GLU A 17 5.50 -0.39 -12.75
C GLU A 17 6.45 0.64 -12.11
N VAL A 18 6.06 1.91 -12.05
CA VAL A 18 6.87 2.97 -11.43
C VAL A 18 7.06 2.71 -9.92
N ILE A 19 5.98 2.34 -9.23
CA ILE A 19 6.02 2.02 -7.79
C ILE A 19 6.82 0.73 -7.54
N LEU A 20 6.62 -0.28 -8.38
CA LEU A 20 7.34 -1.56 -8.31
C LEU A 20 8.84 -1.35 -8.49
N ASN A 21 9.25 -0.56 -9.49
CA ASN A 21 10.65 -0.26 -9.75
C ASN A 21 11.31 0.47 -8.56
N LEU A 22 10.59 1.40 -7.95
CA LEU A 22 11.06 2.12 -6.77
C LEU A 22 11.20 1.20 -5.54
N ILE A 23 10.27 0.28 -5.32
CA ILE A 23 10.36 -0.67 -4.20
C ILE A 23 11.49 -1.67 -4.45
N ASN A 24 11.59 -2.18 -5.68
CA ASN A 24 12.62 -3.14 -6.04
C ASN A 24 14.04 -2.54 -6.04
N SER A 25 14.17 -1.20 -6.07
CA SER A 25 15.46 -0.53 -5.88
C SER A 25 15.86 -0.40 -4.40
N GLN A 26 14.96 -0.64 -3.46
CA GLN A 26 15.29 -0.67 -2.03
C GLN A 26 15.84 -2.04 -1.64
N PHE A 27 16.94 -2.05 -0.88
CA PHE A 27 17.62 -3.29 -0.50
C PHE A 27 16.85 -4.09 0.56
N ASP A 28 16.01 -3.41 1.33
CA ASP A 28 15.26 -3.91 2.48
C ASP A 28 13.78 -4.19 2.18
N MET A 29 13.31 -3.92 0.96
CA MET A 29 11.91 -4.17 0.56
C MET A 29 11.82 -5.19 -0.58
N GLU A 30 10.65 -5.85 -0.68
CA GLU A 30 10.30 -6.71 -1.79
C GLU A 30 8.80 -6.69 -2.08
N VAL A 31 8.43 -6.63 -3.36
CA VAL A 31 7.03 -6.84 -3.76
C VAL A 31 6.78 -8.31 -3.97
N VAL A 32 5.92 -8.89 -3.13
CA VAL A 32 5.59 -10.32 -3.18
C VAL A 32 4.40 -10.64 -4.08
N GLY A 33 3.71 -9.62 -4.59
CA GLY A 33 2.65 -9.78 -5.58
C GLY A 33 1.83 -8.52 -5.86
N GLU A 34 1.09 -8.59 -6.96
CA GLU A 34 0.12 -7.59 -7.37
C GLU A 34 -1.30 -8.18 -7.32
N VAL A 35 -2.22 -7.52 -6.61
CA VAL A 35 -3.59 -8.00 -6.44
C VAL A 35 -4.58 -6.87 -6.64
N LEU A 36 -5.35 -6.94 -7.72
CA LEU A 36 -6.28 -5.87 -8.12
C LEU A 36 -7.69 -6.04 -7.56
N ASP A 37 -8.07 -7.26 -7.20
CA ASP A 37 -9.39 -7.58 -6.68
C ASP A 37 -9.40 -7.47 -5.14
N PRO A 38 -10.30 -6.68 -4.53
CA PRO A 38 -10.34 -6.51 -3.08
C PRO A 38 -10.54 -7.81 -2.28
N LEU A 39 -11.31 -8.77 -2.81
CA LEU A 39 -11.54 -10.06 -2.13
C LEU A 39 -10.29 -10.94 -2.21
N GLN A 40 -9.63 -10.96 -3.37
CA GLN A 40 -8.34 -11.62 -3.51
C GLN A 40 -7.27 -10.97 -2.63
N LEU A 41 -7.30 -9.64 -2.45
CA LEU A 41 -6.35 -8.94 -1.59
C LEU A 41 -6.47 -9.40 -0.14
N LEU A 42 -7.69 -9.55 0.39
CA LEU A 42 -7.92 -10.10 1.74
C LEU A 42 -7.32 -11.50 1.91
N ASN A 43 -7.46 -12.35 0.89
CA ASN A 43 -6.90 -13.70 0.92
C ASN A 43 -5.37 -13.68 0.77
N ALA A 44 -4.83 -12.85 -0.12
CA ALA A 44 -3.41 -12.72 -0.37
C ALA A 44 -2.67 -12.27 0.90
N VAL A 45 -3.18 -11.28 1.61
CA VAL A 45 -2.61 -10.78 2.87
C VAL A 45 -2.53 -11.88 3.92
N ARG A 46 -3.60 -12.69 4.05
CA ARG A 46 -3.64 -13.81 4.99
C ARG A 46 -2.59 -14.89 4.67
N ILE A 47 -2.36 -15.17 3.39
CA ILE A 47 -1.46 -16.26 2.95
C ILE A 47 0.01 -15.80 2.95
N THR A 48 0.27 -14.56 2.51
CA THR A 48 1.62 -14.06 2.26
C THR A 48 2.28 -13.43 3.49
N HIS A 49 1.49 -13.11 4.53
CA HIS A 49 1.97 -12.43 5.74
C HIS A 49 2.82 -11.20 5.42
N VAL A 50 2.26 -10.33 4.57
CA VAL A 50 2.91 -9.06 4.19
C VAL A 50 2.97 -8.07 5.34
N ASP A 51 4.00 -7.23 5.31
CA ASP A 51 4.21 -6.15 6.26
C ASP A 51 3.47 -4.87 5.82
N GLY A 52 3.23 -4.70 4.51
CA GLY A 52 2.48 -3.57 3.99
C GLY A 52 1.74 -3.79 2.66
N ILE A 53 0.82 -2.87 2.36
CA ILE A 53 0.05 -2.84 1.11
C ILE A 53 0.06 -1.43 0.55
N ILE A 54 0.27 -1.31 -0.77
CA ILE A 54 0.10 -0.05 -1.50
C ILE A 54 -1.14 -0.15 -2.38
N ILE A 55 -2.12 0.74 -2.17
CA ILE A 55 -3.37 0.79 -2.93
C ILE A 55 -3.44 2.08 -3.76
N THR A 56 -3.56 1.95 -5.07
CA THR A 56 -3.67 3.09 -5.99
C THR A 56 -4.61 2.79 -7.16
N PRO A 57 -5.18 3.81 -7.79
CA PRO A 57 -5.56 5.08 -7.24
C PRO A 57 -6.85 4.91 -6.46
N LEU A 58 -6.95 5.64 -5.38
CA LEU A 58 -8.22 5.81 -4.71
C LEU A 58 -8.96 7.02 -5.26
N LYS A 59 -10.27 6.86 -5.48
CA LYS A 59 -11.16 8.02 -5.69
C LYS A 59 -10.98 8.94 -4.48
N ALA A 60 -10.75 10.22 -4.74
CA ALA A 60 -10.25 11.21 -3.78
C ALA A 60 -10.99 11.29 -2.42
N ASN A 61 -12.23 10.79 -2.32
CA ASN A 61 -13.08 10.94 -1.14
C ASN A 61 -13.48 9.63 -0.44
N GLY A 62 -13.01 8.47 -0.89
CA GLY A 62 -13.40 7.21 -0.25
C GLY A 62 -12.24 6.63 0.52
N GLU A 63 -12.23 6.67 1.85
CA GLU A 63 -11.51 5.62 2.59
C GLU A 63 -12.08 4.29 2.11
N PRO A 64 -11.28 3.43 1.45
CA PRO A 64 -11.84 2.20 0.96
C PRO A 64 -12.11 1.36 2.20
N LYS A 65 -13.36 0.91 2.37
CA LYS A 65 -13.77 0.02 3.47
C LYS A 65 -12.80 -1.14 3.66
N ILE A 66 -12.10 -1.55 2.60
CA ILE A 66 -11.05 -2.56 2.63
C ILE A 66 -9.91 -2.26 3.61
N CYS A 67 -9.48 -1.00 3.78
CA CYS A 67 -8.41 -0.63 4.71
C CYS A 67 -8.80 -0.98 6.14
N SER A 68 -10.00 -0.58 6.57
CA SER A 68 -10.51 -0.89 7.90
C SER A 68 -10.65 -2.39 8.13
N ILE A 69 -11.15 -3.15 7.14
CA ILE A 69 -11.30 -4.61 7.23
C ILE A 69 -9.94 -5.31 7.31
N LEU A 70 -8.96 -4.84 6.53
CA LEU A 70 -7.61 -5.37 6.53
C LEU A 70 -6.92 -5.14 7.87
N LEU A 71 -7.02 -3.93 8.43
CA LEU A 71 -6.43 -3.60 9.74
C LEU A 71 -7.10 -4.35 10.89
N GLN A 72 -8.43 -4.54 10.84
CA GLN A 72 -9.12 -5.38 11.83
C GLN A 72 -8.65 -6.84 11.82
N LYS A 73 -8.33 -7.38 10.63
CA LYS A 73 -7.85 -8.76 10.49
C LYS A 73 -6.35 -8.89 10.74
N GLN A 74 -5.58 -7.86 10.43
CA GLN A 74 -4.13 -7.85 10.53
C GLN A 74 -3.66 -6.49 11.10
N PRO A 75 -3.70 -6.30 12.43
CA PRO A 75 -3.39 -5.00 13.06
C PRO A 75 -1.96 -4.48 12.82
N HIS A 76 -1.01 -5.39 12.55
CA HIS A 76 0.39 -5.05 12.27
C HIS A 76 0.61 -4.48 10.86
N LEU A 77 -0.41 -4.52 10.00
CA LEU A 77 -0.29 -4.15 8.59
C LEU A 77 -0.21 -2.63 8.43
N LYS A 78 0.71 -2.16 7.59
CA LYS A 78 0.73 -0.77 7.10
C LYS A 78 0.03 -0.69 5.74
N ILE A 79 -0.93 0.21 5.58
CA ILE A 79 -1.61 0.41 4.30
C ILE A 79 -1.35 1.81 3.80
N LEU A 80 -0.64 1.93 2.69
CA LEU A 80 -0.42 3.19 2.01
C LEU A 80 -1.40 3.29 0.84
N THR A 81 -2.09 4.43 0.74
CA THR A 81 -2.97 4.73 -0.39
C THR A 81 -2.48 5.96 -1.12
N ILE A 82 -2.57 5.95 -2.44
CA ILE A 82 -2.15 7.09 -3.27
C ILE A 82 -3.36 7.57 -4.08
N SER A 83 -3.64 8.86 -4.01
CA SER A 83 -4.72 9.50 -4.76
C SER A 83 -4.50 9.44 -6.28
N SER A 84 -5.58 9.50 -7.05
CA SER A 84 -5.52 9.42 -8.52
C SER A 84 -4.66 10.48 -9.21
N LYS A 85 -4.40 11.61 -8.55
CA LYS A 85 -3.55 12.68 -9.08
C LYS A 85 -2.17 12.73 -8.43
N SER A 86 -1.86 11.79 -7.54
CA SER A 86 -0.64 11.81 -6.72
C SER A 86 -0.46 13.10 -5.91
N GLU A 87 -1.54 13.84 -5.64
CA GLU A 87 -1.54 15.08 -4.84
C GLU A 87 -1.47 14.78 -3.34
N ALA A 88 -1.90 13.59 -2.95
CA ALA A 88 -1.83 13.12 -1.58
C ALA A 88 -1.66 11.59 -1.52
N ALA A 89 -0.93 11.15 -0.48
CA ALA A 89 -0.93 9.78 0.00
C ALA A 89 -1.46 9.73 1.44
N TYR A 90 -2.03 8.60 1.82
CA TYR A 90 -2.52 8.36 3.17
C TYR A 90 -1.99 7.05 3.70
N LEU A 91 -1.40 7.09 4.90
CA LEU A 91 -1.00 5.92 5.66
C LEU A 91 -2.10 5.57 6.67
N TYR A 92 -2.50 4.31 6.67
CA TYR A 92 -3.42 3.71 7.64
C TYR A 92 -2.70 2.62 8.43
N GLN A 93 -2.88 2.66 9.75
CA GLN A 93 -2.36 1.70 10.71
C GLN A 93 -3.42 1.45 11.80
N SER A 94 -3.35 0.31 12.47
CA SER A 94 -4.21 0.05 13.63
C SER A 94 -3.87 1.04 14.74
N ASP A 95 -4.90 1.54 15.42
CA ASP A 95 -4.78 2.34 16.65
C ASP A 95 -4.02 3.68 16.51
N VAL A 96 -3.78 4.14 15.28
CA VAL A 96 -3.14 5.43 14.97
C VAL A 96 -4.02 6.23 14.02
N PRO A 97 -4.17 7.56 14.22
CA PRO A 97 -4.84 8.41 13.25
C PRO A 97 -4.20 8.30 11.87
N LYS A 98 -5.02 8.30 10.81
CA LYS A 98 -4.50 8.31 9.44
C LYS A 98 -3.55 9.50 9.24
N GLN A 99 -2.39 9.23 8.63
CA GLN A 99 -1.41 10.26 8.30
C GLN A 99 -1.56 10.65 6.83
N ARG A 100 -1.67 11.94 6.55
CA ARG A 100 -1.69 12.49 5.19
C ARG A 100 -0.29 12.97 4.82
N ILE A 101 0.14 12.63 3.61
CA ILE A 101 1.38 13.10 2.99
C ILE A 101 0.96 13.95 1.81
N GLU A 102 1.28 15.24 1.85
CA GLU A 102 1.04 16.17 0.75
C GLU A 102 2.17 16.07 -0.27
N ASP A 103 1.82 16.18 -1.56
CA ASP A 103 2.74 16.08 -2.69
C ASP A 103 3.73 14.90 -2.57
N PRO A 104 3.23 13.66 -2.39
CA PRO A 104 4.07 12.50 -2.14
C PRO A 104 5.04 12.30 -3.31
N THR A 105 6.33 12.52 -3.04
CA THR A 105 7.41 12.07 -3.92
C THR A 105 7.47 10.55 -3.86
N GLN A 106 8.06 9.94 -4.88
CA GLN A 106 8.27 8.50 -4.90
C GLN A 106 9.07 8.05 -3.66
N GLN A 107 10.13 8.76 -3.28
CA GLN A 107 10.91 8.42 -2.09
C GLN A 107 10.08 8.51 -0.80
N SER A 108 9.24 9.55 -0.65
CA SER A 108 8.39 9.70 0.54
C SER A 108 7.42 8.53 0.74
N ILE A 109 6.98 7.88 -0.34
CA ILE A 109 6.12 6.70 -0.31
C ILE A 109 6.84 5.52 0.33
N VAL A 110 8.12 5.33 0.00
CA VAL A 110 8.96 4.26 0.56
C VAL A 110 9.30 4.55 2.01
N ASP A 111 9.74 5.77 2.33
CA ASP A 111 10.18 6.14 3.69
C ASP A 111 9.07 6.03 4.74
N THR A 112 7.81 5.99 4.30
CA THR A 112 6.62 5.90 5.17
C THR A 112 6.32 4.46 5.61
N ILE A 113 6.78 3.46 4.85
CA ILE A 113 6.52 2.03 5.09
C ILE A 113 7.58 1.46 6.02
#